data_AF-A0A3R8V108-F1
#
_entry.id   AF-A0A3R8V108-F1
#
_cell.length_a   1.000
_cell.length_b   1.000
_cell.length_c   1.000
_cell.angle_alpha   90.00
_cell.angle_beta   90.00
_cell.angle_gamma   90.00
#
_symmetry.space_group_name_H-M   'P 1'
#
loop_
_entity.id
_entity.type
_entity.pdbx_description
1 polymer ?
#
loop_
_entity_poly.entity_id
_entity_poly.type
_entity_poly.pdbx_seq_one_letter_code
_entity_poly.pdbx_strand_id
1 'polypeptide(L)'
;MIKPPLLSTLNPAVNATVIATFMEEMAVQMVESADTLKTSAMAKVTGTHIHEAVEGMITRAGQIRVLADDMRASGELENFDEACALAGWRPTAQALQGFHAAH
;
A
#
# COMPACT_ATOMS: atom_id res chain seq x y z
N MET A 1 -2.69 6.29 -23.25
CA MET A 1 -2.83 5.88 -21.82
C MET A 1 -2.34 7.02 -20.96
N ILE A 2 -3.19 7.54 -20.06
CA ILE A 2 -2.77 8.55 -19.07
C ILE A 2 -2.01 7.80 -17.98
N LYS A 3 -0.72 8.15 -17.75
CA LYS A 3 0.06 7.59 -16.64
C LYS A 3 -0.58 8.04 -15.32
N PRO A 4 -0.71 7.17 -14.30
CA PRO A 4 -1.18 7.60 -12.99
C PRO A 4 -0.33 8.77 -12.48
N PRO A 5 -0.95 9.75 -11.81
CA PRO A 5 -0.20 10.83 -11.18
C PRO A 5 0.73 10.29 -10.10
N LEU A 6 1.94 10.86 -10.00
CA LEU A 6 2.93 10.52 -8.97
C LEU A 6 2.84 11.52 -7.82
N LEU A 7 2.86 11.05 -6.57
CA LEU A 7 2.74 11.93 -5.40
C LEU A 7 3.84 13.00 -5.37
N SER A 8 5.08 12.61 -5.69
CA SER A 8 6.25 13.51 -5.75
C SER A 8 6.08 14.66 -6.76
N THR A 9 5.34 14.43 -7.86
CA THR A 9 5.12 15.44 -8.90
C THR A 9 3.97 16.39 -8.60
N LEU A 10 3.10 16.04 -7.65
CA LEU A 10 1.94 16.82 -7.29
C LEU A 10 2.10 17.59 -5.98
N ASN A 11 3.06 17.21 -5.12
CA ASN A 11 3.12 17.74 -3.77
C ASN A 11 4.54 17.77 -3.16
N PRO A 12 5.28 18.88 -3.32
CA PRO A 12 6.61 19.04 -2.73
C PRO A 12 6.59 19.33 -1.21
N ALA A 13 5.41 19.55 -0.60
CA ALA A 13 5.27 19.93 0.81
C ALA A 13 4.77 18.78 1.72
N VAL A 14 4.51 17.60 1.16
CA VAL A 14 4.03 16.44 1.93
C VAL A 14 5.13 15.85 2.81
N ASN A 15 4.81 15.62 4.08
CA ASN A 15 5.70 15.01 5.03
C ASN A 15 5.85 13.50 4.75
N ALA A 16 7.05 13.07 4.36
CA ALA A 16 7.37 11.67 4.09
C ALA A 16 7.03 10.72 5.25
N THR A 17 7.15 11.17 6.50
CA THR A 17 6.78 10.37 7.68
C THR A 17 5.28 10.10 7.74
N VAL A 18 4.44 11.08 7.35
CA VAL A 18 2.98 10.91 7.30
C VAL A 18 2.61 9.88 6.23
N ILE A 19 3.23 9.95 5.07
CA ILE A 19 3.00 9.01 3.97
C ILE A 19 3.50 7.61 4.33
N ALA A 20 4.66 7.50 4.96
CA ALA A 20 5.17 6.22 5.44
C ALA A 20 4.23 5.56 6.46
N THR A 21 3.66 6.33 7.40
CA THR A 21 2.65 5.82 8.34
C THR A 21 1.40 5.34 7.61
N PHE A 22 0.91 6.10 6.62
CA PHE A 22 -0.20 5.65 5.78
C PHE A 22 0.13 4.35 5.02
N MET A 23 1.35 4.22 4.49
CA MET A 23 1.80 3.00 3.82
C MET A 23 1.83 1.79 4.76
N GLU A 24 2.21 1.99 6.02
CA GLU A 24 2.13 0.94 7.04
C GLU A 24 0.70 0.53 7.37
N GLU A 25 -0.21 1.49 7.54
CA GLU A 25 -1.64 1.22 7.74
C GLU A 25 -2.21 0.41 6.57
N MET A 26 -1.84 0.77 5.34
CA MET A 26 -2.19 0.01 4.14
C MET A 26 -1.66 -1.43 4.21
N ALA A 27 -0.40 -1.63 4.62
CA ALA A 27 0.17 -2.96 4.80
C ALA A 27 -0.54 -3.77 5.90
N VAL A 28 -0.94 -3.14 7.01
CA VAL A 28 -1.75 -3.78 8.07
C VAL A 28 -3.08 -4.24 7.52
N GLN A 29 -3.82 -3.37 6.83
CA GLN A 29 -5.11 -3.69 6.23
C GLN A 29 -5.02 -4.82 5.20
N MET A 30 -3.91 -4.90 4.45
CA MET A 30 -3.67 -6.02 3.55
C MET A 30 -3.53 -7.36 4.28
N VAL A 31 -2.80 -7.41 5.41
CA VAL A 31 -2.65 -8.63 6.21
C VAL A 31 -3.99 -9.04 6.83
N GLU A 32 -4.73 -8.08 7.40
CA GLU A 32 -6.06 -8.34 7.99
C GLU A 32 -7.07 -8.86 6.94
N SER A 33 -7.02 -8.30 5.73
CA SER A 33 -7.82 -8.77 4.60
C SER A 33 -7.41 -10.18 4.15
N ALA A 34 -6.12 -10.49 4.18
CA ALA A 34 -5.62 -11.83 3.86
C ALA A 34 -6.09 -12.87 4.89
N ASP A 35 -6.07 -12.55 6.18
CA ASP A 35 -6.59 -13.43 7.23
C ASP A 35 -8.10 -13.63 7.14
N THR A 36 -8.84 -12.58 6.77
CA THR A 36 -10.28 -12.67 6.51
C THR A 36 -10.57 -13.57 5.31
N LEU A 37 -9.80 -13.44 4.22
CA LEU A 37 -9.90 -14.30 3.04
C LEU A 37 -9.59 -15.76 3.41
N LYS A 38 -8.50 -16.00 4.14
CA LYS A 38 -8.13 -17.34 4.62
C LYS A 38 -9.27 -17.98 5.42
N THR A 39 -9.78 -17.26 6.41
CA THR A 39 -10.84 -17.76 7.32
C THR A 39 -12.12 -18.07 6.55
N SER A 40 -12.56 -17.14 5.70
CA SER A 40 -13.80 -17.28 4.93
C SER A 40 -13.72 -18.36 3.86
N ALA A 41 -12.55 -18.55 3.26
CA ALA A 41 -12.38 -19.47 2.14
C ALA A 41 -11.99 -20.88 2.59
N MET A 42 -11.21 -21.06 3.66
CA MET A 42 -10.98 -22.39 4.27
C MET A 42 -12.28 -23.01 4.82
N ALA A 43 -13.26 -22.18 5.19
CA ALA A 43 -14.57 -22.66 5.63
C ALA A 43 -15.46 -23.18 4.47
N LYS A 44 -15.14 -22.87 3.20
CA LYS A 44 -16.06 -23.05 2.06
C LYS A 44 -15.45 -23.67 0.81
N VAL A 45 -14.13 -23.68 0.67
CA VAL A 45 -13.43 -24.02 -0.57
C VAL A 45 -12.28 -24.97 -0.29
N THR A 46 -12.19 -26.04 -1.08
CA THR A 46 -11.08 -27.00 -1.08
C THR A 46 -10.12 -26.65 -2.24
N GLY A 47 -8.84 -26.38 -1.95
CA GLY A 47 -7.82 -26.06 -2.95
C GLY A 47 -6.65 -25.19 -2.43
N THR A 48 -5.52 -25.16 -3.14
CA THR A 48 -4.29 -24.44 -2.74
C THR A 48 -4.26 -22.96 -3.14
N HIS A 49 -5.09 -22.53 -4.09
CA HIS A 49 -5.06 -21.16 -4.62
C HIS A 49 -5.36 -20.06 -3.58
N ILE A 50 -6.15 -20.36 -2.55
CA ILE A 50 -6.41 -19.43 -1.44
C ILE A 50 -5.14 -19.22 -0.63
N HIS A 51 -4.38 -20.28 -0.40
CA HIS A 51 -3.12 -20.19 0.34
C HIS A 51 -2.12 -19.31 -0.42
N GLU A 52 -1.95 -19.56 -1.72
CA GLU A 52 -1.08 -18.75 -2.59
C GLU A 52 -1.51 -17.27 -2.62
N ALA A 53 -2.82 -17.00 -2.68
CA ALA A 53 -3.34 -15.63 -2.64
C ALA A 53 -3.06 -14.93 -1.29
N VAL A 54 -3.26 -15.63 -0.18
CA VAL A 54 -2.99 -15.13 1.18
C VAL A 54 -1.50 -14.85 1.36
N GLU A 55 -0.64 -15.79 0.97
CA GLU A 55 0.81 -15.60 1.03
C GLU A 55 1.25 -14.41 0.16
N GLY A 56 0.74 -14.30 -1.07
CA GLY A 56 1.01 -13.16 -1.94
C GLY A 56 0.54 -11.81 -1.38
N MET A 57 -0.52 -11.77 -0.57
CA MET A 57 -0.93 -10.55 0.14
C MET A 57 0.04 -10.22 1.29
N ILE A 58 0.43 -11.21 2.09
CA ILE A 58 1.37 -11.03 3.21
C ILE A 58 2.75 -10.59 2.71
N THR A 59 3.27 -11.20 1.64
CA THR A 59 4.55 -10.83 1.04
C THR A 59 4.54 -9.37 0.57
N ARG A 60 3.48 -8.95 -0.14
CA ARG A 60 3.37 -7.56 -0.63
C ARG A 60 3.23 -6.57 0.52
N ALA A 61 2.51 -6.92 1.58
CA ALA A 61 2.44 -6.10 2.80
C ALA A 61 3.83 -5.94 3.45
N GLY A 62 4.64 -7.00 3.48
CA GLY A 62 6.03 -6.94 3.94
C GLY A 62 6.89 -5.98 3.10
N GLN A 63 6.76 -6.04 1.77
CA GLN A 63 7.47 -5.13 0.86
C GLN A 63 7.05 -3.66 1.06
N ILE A 64 5.76 -3.39 1.25
CA ILE A 64 5.25 -2.04 1.53
C ILE A 64 5.85 -1.47 2.82
N ARG A 65 6.03 -2.29 3.87
CA ARG A 65 6.66 -1.84 5.12
C ARG A 65 8.13 -1.45 4.93
N VAL A 66 8.88 -2.24 4.16
CA VAL A 66 10.28 -1.89 3.81
C VAL A 66 10.34 -0.55 3.07
N LEU A 67 9.46 -0.36 2.08
CA LEU A 67 9.38 0.90 1.34
C LEU A 67 9.01 2.09 2.23
N ALA A 68 8.18 1.88 3.25
CA ALA A 68 7.80 2.90 4.23
C ALA A 68 8.97 3.27 5.15
N ASP A 69 9.73 2.29 5.61
CA ASP A 69 10.94 2.53 6.40
C ASP A 69 12.01 3.28 5.60
N ASP A 70 12.23 2.89 4.33
CA ASP A 70 13.13 3.58 3.41
C ASP A 70 12.67 5.03 3.15
N MET A 71 11.37 5.28 3.07
CA MET A 71 10.80 6.62 2.92
C MET A 71 11.03 7.48 4.16
N ARG A 72 10.92 6.92 5.38
CA ARG A 72 11.26 7.65 6.61
C ARG A 72 12.73 8.01 6.69
N ALA A 73 13.60 7.11 6.23
CA ALA A 73 15.05 7.31 6.28
C ALA A 73 15.52 8.33 5.23
N SER A 74 15.00 8.27 4.02
CA SER A 74 15.41 9.12 2.90
C SER A 74 14.68 10.47 2.85
N GLY A 75 13.43 10.52 3.32
CA GLY A 75 12.54 11.67 3.13
C GLY A 75 11.95 11.76 1.71
N GLU A 76 12.27 10.83 0.83
CA GLU A 76 11.85 10.84 -0.58
C GLU A 76 10.51 10.13 -0.79
N LEU A 77 9.65 10.71 -1.63
CA LEU A 77 8.28 10.20 -1.86
C LEU A 77 8.19 9.15 -2.98
N GLU A 78 9.31 8.79 -3.62
CA GLU A 78 9.35 7.91 -4.79
C GLU A 78 8.81 6.50 -4.50
N ASN A 79 9.00 6.03 -3.26
CA ASN A 79 8.54 4.73 -2.80
C ASN A 79 7.00 4.61 -2.68
N PHE A 80 6.28 5.74 -2.69
CA PHE A 80 4.82 5.73 -2.50
C PHE A 80 4.10 5.06 -3.66
N ASP A 81 4.49 5.36 -4.90
CA ASP A 81 3.81 4.85 -6.09
C ASP A 81 4.02 3.33 -6.25
N GLU A 82 5.20 2.84 -5.86
CA GLU A 82 5.49 1.41 -5.80
C GLU A 82 4.64 0.70 -4.74
N ALA A 83 4.53 1.29 -3.55
CA ALA A 83 3.69 0.75 -2.49
C ALA A 83 2.21 0.68 -2.89
N CYS A 84 1.70 1.69 -3.59
CA CYS A 84 0.34 1.67 -4.14
C CYS A 84 0.17 0.53 -5.15
N ALA A 85 1.13 0.35 -6.05
CA ALA A 85 1.09 -0.73 -7.04
C ALA A 85 1.10 -2.12 -6.40
N LEU A 86 1.91 -2.33 -5.36
CA LEU A 86 1.93 -3.57 -4.57
C LEU A 86 0.59 -3.85 -3.89
N ALA A 87 -0.06 -2.80 -3.36
CA ALA A 87 -1.40 -2.90 -2.80
C ALA A 87 -2.50 -3.12 -3.86
N GLY A 88 -2.17 -3.05 -5.16
CA GLY A 88 -3.17 -3.09 -6.24
C GLY A 88 -4.02 -1.82 -6.30
N TRP A 89 -3.57 -0.74 -5.65
CA TRP A 89 -4.24 0.55 -5.63
C TRP A 89 -3.60 1.51 -6.64
N ARG A 90 -4.43 2.26 -7.34
CA ARG A 90 -3.98 3.31 -8.28
C ARG A 90 -4.69 4.61 -7.90
N PRO A 91 -4.07 5.45 -7.06
CA PRO A 91 -4.71 6.67 -6.59
C PRO A 91 -5.03 7.62 -7.75
N THR A 92 -6.18 8.28 -7.66
CA THR A 92 -6.52 9.39 -8.56
C THR A 92 -5.80 10.66 -8.12
N ALA A 93 -5.66 11.65 -9.00
CA ALA A 93 -5.08 12.94 -8.63
C ALA A 93 -5.81 13.59 -7.45
N GLN A 94 -7.14 13.42 -7.37
CA GLN A 94 -7.96 13.92 -6.26
C GLN A 94 -7.65 13.20 -4.94
N ALA A 95 -7.42 11.88 -4.96
CA ALA A 95 -7.01 11.14 -3.76
C ALA A 95 -5.64 11.63 -3.26
N LEU A 96 -4.70 11.89 -4.19
CA LEU A 96 -3.38 12.41 -3.86
C LEU A 96 -3.42 13.82 -3.26
N GLN A 97 -4.37 14.66 -3.69
CA GLN A 97 -4.60 15.97 -3.08
C GLN A 97 -5.05 15.88 -1.62
N GLY A 98 -5.67 14.78 -1.19
CA GLY A 98 -6.05 14.56 0.20
C GLY A 98 -4.86 14.59 1.18
N PHE A 99 -3.66 14.23 0.71
CA PHE A 99 -2.44 14.30 1.51
C PHE A 99 -1.95 15.74 1.79
N HIS A 100 -2.52 16.78 1.14
CA HIS A 100 -2.26 18.19 1.52
C HIS A 100 -2.97 18.61 2.82
N ALA A 101 -4.09 17.97 3.19
CA ALA A 101 -5.01 18.50 4.19
C ALA A 101 -4.86 17.88 5.60
N ALA A 102 -4.03 16.84 5.74
CA ALA A 102 -3.74 16.25 7.04
C ALA A 102 -2.64 17.06 7.76
N HIS A 103 -3.04 18.19 8.34
CA HIS A 103 -2.26 19.00 9.27
C HIS A 103 -2.98 19.11 10.61
#